data_AF-A0A418QVT6-F1
#
_entry.id   AF-A0A418QVT6-F1
#
_cell.length_a   1.000
_cell.length_b   1.000
_cell.length_c   1.000
_cell.angle_alpha   90.00
_cell.angle_beta   90.00
_cell.angle_gamma   90.00
#
_symmetry.space_group_name_H-M   'P 1'
#
loop_
_entity.id
_entity.type
_entity.pdbx_description
1 polymer ?
#
loop_
_entity_poly.entity_id
_entity_poly.type
_entity_poly.pdbx_seq_one_letter_code
_entity_poly.pdbx_strand_id
1 'polypeptide(L)'
;MMTAVHDLLATALSRRVASTDALGALGLLLEAARATQPAGDDGGLADLLPPELARHRLTDTERRKVIAELSRTLRRQRTLNHSLIWALNKSADPVILPVLERALKSEQQDAASEALNGLALFWPDSAAAVEHAAQSGQGDVKAQAQDLLERGRQADNK
;
A
#
# COMPACT_ATOMS: atom_id res chain seq x y z
N MET A 1 13.94 -21.95 -11.59
CA MET A 1 12.82 -21.32 -12.30
C MET A 1 12.55 -19.97 -11.66
N MET A 2 12.77 -18.87 -12.37
CA MET A 2 12.28 -17.55 -11.94
C MET A 2 10.77 -17.50 -12.20
N THR A 3 9.98 -17.06 -11.23
CA THR A 3 8.52 -16.94 -11.37
C THR A 3 8.17 -15.57 -11.93
N ALA A 4 7.02 -15.44 -12.61
CA ALA A 4 6.56 -14.16 -13.16
C ALA A 4 6.50 -13.03 -12.11
N VAL A 5 6.17 -13.37 -10.86
CA VAL A 5 6.17 -12.43 -9.72
C VAL A 5 7.59 -11.96 -9.38
N HIS A 6 8.60 -12.83 -9.49
CA HIS A 6 9.99 -12.46 -9.25
C HIS A 6 10.51 -11.46 -10.30
N ASP A 7 10.17 -11.67 -11.56
CA ASP A 7 10.51 -10.76 -12.66
C ASP A 7 9.77 -9.43 -12.53
N LEU A 8 8.49 -9.47 -12.15
CA LEU A 8 7.69 -8.28 -11.89
C LEU A 8 8.27 -7.46 -10.73
N LEU A 9 8.66 -8.15 -9.64
CA LEU A 9 9.30 -7.50 -8.50
C LEU A 9 10.67 -6.91 -8.86
N ALA A 10 11.50 -7.63 -9.63
CA ALA A 10 12.78 -7.12 -10.11
C ALA A 10 12.61 -5.87 -11.00
N THR A 11 11.56 -5.86 -11.83
CA THR A 11 11.18 -4.72 -12.68
C THR A 11 10.70 -3.54 -11.84
N ALA A 12 9.80 -3.79 -10.88
CA ALA A 12 9.26 -2.78 -9.98
C ALA A 12 10.35 -2.12 -9.12
N LEU A 13 11.35 -2.90 -8.69
CA LEU A 13 12.40 -2.47 -7.78
C LEU A 13 13.75 -2.21 -8.47
N SER A 14 13.74 -2.06 -9.80
CA SER A 14 14.95 -1.81 -10.58
C SER A 14 15.67 -0.56 -10.07
N ARG A 15 17.00 -0.65 -9.94
CA ARG A 15 17.85 0.39 -9.34
C ARG A 15 17.89 1.73 -10.10
N ARG A 16 17.42 1.76 -11.35
CA ARG A 16 17.47 2.96 -12.19
C ARG A 16 16.24 3.84 -11.98
N VAL A 17 15.05 3.27 -12.08
CA VAL A 17 13.76 3.92 -11.81
C VAL A 17 12.78 2.81 -11.42
N ALA A 18 12.07 2.97 -10.30
CA ALA A 18 10.99 2.06 -9.96
C ALA A 18 9.86 2.21 -10.99
N SER A 19 9.45 1.12 -11.63
CA SER A 19 8.39 1.15 -12.63
C SER A 19 7.03 1.32 -11.96
N THR A 20 6.35 2.45 -12.23
CA THR A 20 4.98 2.71 -11.76
C THR A 20 4.02 1.62 -12.22
N ASP A 21 4.12 1.15 -13.46
CA ASP A 21 3.25 0.11 -13.99
C ASP A 21 3.47 -1.23 -13.27
N ALA A 22 4.73 -1.58 -13.00
CA ALA A 22 5.04 -2.80 -12.26
C ALA A 22 4.60 -2.72 -10.79
N LEU A 23 4.72 -1.55 -10.16
CA LEU A 23 4.16 -1.32 -8.82
C LEU A 23 2.63 -1.37 -8.82
N GLY A 24 1.99 -0.81 -9.85
CA GLY A 24 0.55 -0.91 -10.08
C GLY A 24 0.09 -2.36 -10.16
N ALA A 25 0.76 -3.15 -10.99
CA ALA A 25 0.48 -4.58 -11.13
C ALA A 25 0.68 -5.35 -9.82
N LEU A 26 1.75 -5.07 -9.06
CA LEU A 26 1.95 -5.69 -7.75
C LEU A 26 0.84 -5.31 -6.76
N GLY A 27 0.39 -4.05 -6.75
CA GLY A 27 -0.72 -3.62 -5.90
C GLY A 27 -2.02 -4.35 -6.22
N LEU A 28 -2.36 -4.48 -7.50
CA LEU A 28 -3.55 -5.23 -7.93
C LEU A 28 -3.47 -6.72 -7.55
N LEU A 29 -2.30 -7.35 -7.71
CA LEU A 29 -2.10 -8.74 -7.30
C LEU A 29 -2.19 -8.92 -5.77
N LEU A 30 -1.71 -7.94 -4.99
CA LEU A 30 -1.85 -7.94 -3.53
C LEU A 30 -3.30 -7.79 -3.08
N GLU A 31 -4.07 -6.93 -3.75
CA GLU A 31 -5.50 -6.74 -3.50
C GLU A 31 -6.29 -8.01 -3.82
N ALA A 32 -6.03 -8.63 -4.98
CA ALA A 32 -6.69 -9.87 -5.37
C ALA A 32 -6.35 -11.04 -4.44
N ALA A 33 -5.13 -11.10 -3.90
CA ALA A 33 -4.74 -12.13 -2.94
C ALA A 33 -5.46 -12.03 -1.58
N ARG A 34 -6.06 -10.88 -1.27
CA ARG A 34 -6.91 -10.69 -0.07
C ARG A 34 -8.36 -11.07 -0.32
N ALA A 35 -8.85 -10.86 -1.54
CA ALA A 35 -10.25 -11.10 -1.86
C ALA A 35 -10.54 -12.61 -1.85
N THR A 36 -11.56 -13.03 -1.09
CA THR A 36 -12.09 -14.40 -1.17
C THR A 36 -12.84 -14.54 -2.50
N GLN A 37 -12.12 -14.82 -3.58
CA GLN A 37 -12.73 -14.95 -4.91
C GLN A 37 -13.11 -16.40 -5.22
N PRO A 38 -14.26 -16.62 -5.90
CA PRO A 38 -14.60 -17.91 -6.47
C PRO A 38 -13.50 -18.41 -7.42
N ALA A 39 -13.30 -19.72 -7.49
CA ALA A 39 -12.34 -20.31 -8.43
C ALA A 39 -12.69 -19.92 -9.87
N GLY A 40 -11.74 -19.31 -10.58
CA GLY A 40 -11.91 -18.87 -11.97
C GLY A 40 -12.41 -17.43 -12.15
N ASP A 41 -12.77 -16.75 -11.06
CA ASP A 41 -13.01 -15.30 -11.07
C ASP A 41 -11.67 -14.57 -10.96
N ASP A 42 -11.37 -13.76 -11.97
CA ASP A 42 -10.12 -13.01 -12.00
C ASP A 42 -10.20 -11.68 -11.22
N GLY A 43 -11.39 -11.28 -10.75
CA GLY A 43 -11.63 -10.01 -10.07
C GLY A 43 -11.59 -8.79 -10.97
N GLY A 44 -11.72 -8.96 -12.30
CA GLY A 44 -11.53 -7.91 -13.28
C GLY A 44 -10.06 -7.63 -13.61
N LEU A 45 -9.14 -8.51 -13.20
CA LEU A 45 -7.71 -8.32 -13.47
C LEU A 45 -7.36 -8.46 -14.96
N ALA A 46 -8.11 -9.22 -15.77
CA ALA A 46 -7.85 -9.35 -17.21
C ALA A 46 -8.00 -8.03 -17.98
N ASP A 47 -8.78 -7.08 -17.46
CA ASP A 47 -8.92 -5.75 -18.06
C ASP A 47 -7.75 -4.83 -17.73
N LEU A 48 -6.97 -5.17 -16.69
CA LEU A 48 -5.93 -4.30 -16.11
C LEU A 48 -4.52 -4.85 -16.29
N LEU A 49 -4.37 -6.16 -16.44
CA LEU A 49 -3.08 -6.86 -16.45
C LEU A 49 -2.92 -7.74 -17.70
N PRO A 50 -1.68 -7.96 -18.16
CA PRO A 50 -1.39 -8.98 -19.16
C PRO A 50 -1.95 -10.36 -18.76
N PRO A 51 -2.38 -11.20 -19.71
CA PRO A 51 -3.05 -12.47 -19.42
C PRO A 51 -2.27 -13.40 -18.48
N GLU A 52 -0.94 -13.37 -18.54
CA GLU A 52 -0.07 -14.17 -17.66
C GLU A 52 -0.19 -13.74 -16.19
N LEU A 53 -0.34 -12.43 -15.93
CA LEU A 53 -0.46 -11.88 -14.59
C LEU A 53 -1.91 -11.86 -14.09
N ALA A 54 -2.89 -11.61 -14.97
CA ALA A 54 -4.30 -11.56 -14.60
C ALA A 54 -4.80 -12.87 -13.96
N ARG A 55 -4.28 -14.00 -14.45
CA ARG A 55 -4.57 -15.35 -13.93
C ARG A 55 -3.69 -15.74 -12.75
N HIS A 56 -2.63 -15.00 -12.46
CA HIS A 56 -1.74 -15.30 -11.35
C HIS A 56 -2.44 -14.98 -10.03
N ARG A 57 -2.30 -15.89 -9.07
CA ARG A 57 -2.73 -15.69 -7.69
C ARG A 57 -1.52 -15.84 -6.81
N LEU A 58 -1.21 -14.78 -6.05
CA LEU A 58 -0.09 -14.83 -5.12
C LEU A 58 -0.38 -15.89 -4.06
N THR A 59 0.55 -16.84 -3.93
CA THR A 59 0.57 -17.69 -2.73
C THR A 59 0.89 -16.83 -1.50
N ASP A 60 0.56 -17.31 -0.30
CA ASP A 60 0.91 -16.61 0.95
C ASP A 60 2.41 -16.29 1.06
N THR A 61 3.26 -17.20 0.58
CA THR A 61 4.70 -17.02 0.57
C THR A 61 5.13 -15.92 -0.40
N GLU A 62 4.55 -15.86 -1.60
CA GLU A 62 4.81 -14.79 -2.56
C GLU A 62 4.29 -13.44 -2.04
N ARG A 63 3.07 -13.40 -1.51
CA ARG A 63 2.47 -12.20 -0.91
C ARG A 63 3.38 -11.63 0.19
N ARG A 64 3.77 -12.45 1.17
CA ARG A 64 4.69 -12.03 2.25
C ARG A 64 6.03 -11.52 1.69
N LYS A 65 6.58 -12.20 0.69
CA LYS A 65 7.84 -11.79 0.06
C LYS A 65 7.70 -10.43 -0.63
N VAL A 66 6.66 -10.22 -1.44
CA VAL A 66 6.40 -8.95 -2.11
C VAL A 66 6.26 -7.82 -1.09
N ILE A 67 5.44 -8.00 -0.05
CA ILE A 67 5.24 -6.98 1.00
C ILE A 67 6.56 -6.66 1.71
N ALA A 68 7.36 -7.67 2.07
CA ALA A 68 8.65 -7.47 2.73
C ALA A 68 9.65 -6.71 1.85
N GLU A 69 9.67 -7.00 0.55
CA GLU A 69 10.55 -6.38 -0.44
C GLU A 69 10.18 -4.91 -0.71
N LEU A 70 8.88 -4.64 -0.90
CA LEU A 70 8.36 -3.27 -1.04
C LEU A 70 8.62 -2.46 0.24
N SER A 71 8.27 -2.99 1.41
CA SER A 71 8.49 -2.31 2.71
C SER A 71 9.97 -1.98 2.94
N ARG A 72 10.87 -2.91 2.62
CA ARG A 72 12.32 -2.67 2.72
C ARG A 72 12.78 -1.60 1.73
N THR A 73 12.25 -1.60 0.52
CA THR A 73 12.62 -0.59 -0.48
C THR A 73 12.19 0.79 -0.06
N LEU A 74 10.94 0.95 0.39
CA LEU A 74 10.42 2.23 0.89
C LEU A 74 11.24 2.75 2.07
N ARG A 75 11.64 1.87 3.01
CA ARG A 75 12.52 2.23 4.15
C ARG A 75 13.87 2.81 3.73
N ARG A 76 14.41 2.39 2.59
CA ARG A 76 15.71 2.85 2.08
C ARG A 76 15.61 4.07 1.17
N GLN A 77 14.40 4.44 0.74
CA GLN A 77 14.18 5.59 -0.11
C GLN A 77 14.27 6.90 0.69
N ARG A 78 15.04 7.85 0.14
CA ARG A 78 15.07 9.25 0.60
C ARG A 78 13.84 10.02 0.09
N THR A 79 13.56 9.89 -1.20
CA THR A 79 12.34 10.39 -1.84
C THR A 79 11.36 9.22 -1.93
N LEU A 80 10.19 9.36 -1.30
CA LEU A 80 9.25 8.26 -1.16
C LEU A 80 8.47 8.11 -2.47
N ASN A 81 8.34 6.88 -2.95
CA ASN A 81 7.56 6.60 -4.14
C ASN A 81 6.09 6.38 -3.74
N HIS A 82 5.22 7.31 -4.15
CA HIS A 82 3.77 7.24 -3.94
C HIS A 82 3.17 5.91 -4.41
N SER A 83 3.50 5.43 -5.61
CA SER A 83 2.97 4.18 -6.17
C SER A 83 3.40 2.95 -5.38
N LEU A 84 4.55 3.01 -4.71
CA LEU A 84 5.00 1.94 -3.82
C LEU A 84 4.17 1.92 -2.53
N ILE A 85 3.86 3.08 -1.96
CA ILE A 85 2.96 3.20 -0.79
C ILE A 85 1.57 2.68 -1.16
N TRP A 86 1.04 3.11 -2.31
CA TRP A 86 -0.23 2.62 -2.83
C TRP A 86 -0.25 1.08 -2.97
N ALA A 87 0.80 0.49 -3.57
CA ALA A 87 0.89 -0.96 -3.72
C ALA A 87 0.92 -1.69 -2.37
N LEU A 88 1.59 -1.13 -1.35
CA LEU A 88 1.57 -1.66 0.01
C LEU A 88 0.17 -1.57 0.63
N ASN A 89 -0.52 -0.44 0.48
CA ASN A 89 -1.88 -0.24 1.01
C ASN A 89 -2.85 -1.32 0.49
N LYS A 90 -2.71 -1.72 -0.78
CA LYS A 90 -3.51 -2.78 -1.38
C LYS A 90 -3.38 -4.15 -0.71
N SER A 91 -2.30 -4.41 0.01
CA SER A 91 -2.13 -5.65 0.76
C SER A 91 -3.02 -5.73 2.01
N ALA A 92 -3.44 -4.58 2.55
CA ALA A 92 -4.07 -4.41 3.86
C ALA A 92 -3.41 -5.25 4.96
N ASP A 93 -2.08 -5.46 4.88
CA ASP A 93 -1.33 -6.28 5.82
C ASP A 93 -0.78 -5.41 6.96
N PRO A 94 -1.12 -5.68 8.24
CA PRO A 94 -0.66 -4.86 9.37
C PRO A 94 0.86 -4.71 9.47
N VAL A 95 1.64 -5.60 8.85
CA VAL A 95 3.12 -5.51 8.81
C VAL A 95 3.61 -4.21 8.16
N ILE A 96 2.78 -3.54 7.36
CA ILE A 96 3.13 -2.30 6.68
C ILE A 96 2.99 -1.05 7.58
N LEU A 97 2.29 -1.14 8.72
CA LEU A 97 2.03 0.01 9.60
C LEU A 97 3.28 0.84 9.91
N PRO A 98 4.43 0.26 10.34
CA PRO A 98 5.61 1.07 10.65
C PRO A 98 6.17 1.85 9.46
N VAL A 99 5.97 1.35 8.23
CA VAL A 99 6.46 2.06 7.04
C VAL A 99 5.49 3.16 6.59
N LEU A 100 4.19 2.97 6.80
CA LEU A 100 3.18 4.02 6.57
C LEU A 100 3.34 5.16 7.59
N GLU A 101 3.54 4.86 8.86
CA GLU A 101 3.80 5.88 9.90
C GLU A 101 5.03 6.72 9.60
N ARG A 102 6.10 6.09 9.07
CA ARG A 102 7.27 6.82 8.59
C ARG A 102 6.93 7.71 7.39
N ALA A 103 6.16 7.19 6.44
CA ALA A 103 5.79 7.94 5.23
C ALA A 103 4.88 9.13 5.53
N LEU A 104 3.98 9.01 6.50
CA LEU A 104 3.10 10.08 6.99
C LEU A 104 3.89 11.28 7.53
N LYS A 105 5.09 11.05 8.08
CA LYS A 105 5.98 12.10 8.61
C LYS A 105 6.85 12.77 7.52
N SER A 106 6.68 12.39 6.26
CA SER A 106 7.40 12.97 5.13
C SER A 106 6.89 14.36 4.78
N GLU A 107 7.77 15.25 4.31
CA GLU A 107 7.39 16.54 3.73
C GLU A 107 6.76 16.41 2.33
N GLN A 108 6.87 15.23 1.70
CA GLN A 108 6.26 14.93 0.41
C GLN A 108 4.76 14.68 0.59
N GLN A 109 3.95 15.71 0.31
CA GLN A 109 2.50 15.71 0.55
C GLN A 109 1.80 14.49 -0.08
N ASP A 110 2.11 14.14 -1.33
CA ASP A 110 1.49 12.99 -2.00
C ASP A 110 1.77 11.67 -1.28
N ALA A 111 3.01 11.47 -0.84
CA ALA A 111 3.41 10.28 -0.10
C ALA A 111 2.79 10.23 1.30
N ALA A 112 2.71 11.37 1.98
CA ALA A 112 2.10 11.47 3.30
C ALA A 112 0.58 11.29 3.26
N SER A 113 -0.10 11.82 2.24
CA SER A 113 -1.54 11.63 2.02
C SER A 113 -1.85 10.16 1.68
N GLU A 114 -1.07 9.52 0.80
CA GLU A 114 -1.25 8.10 0.50
C GLU A 114 -0.95 7.20 1.71
N ALA A 115 0.02 7.59 2.55
CA ALA A 115 0.27 6.89 3.81
C ALA A 115 -0.89 7.05 4.82
N LEU A 116 -1.50 8.23 4.89
CA LEU A 116 -2.68 8.47 5.72
C LEU A 116 -3.87 7.61 5.27
N ASN A 117 -4.11 7.52 3.96
CA ASN A 117 -5.13 6.63 3.37
C ASN A 117 -4.88 5.18 3.77
N GLY A 118 -3.62 4.73 3.72
CA GLY A 118 -3.22 3.40 4.15
C GLY A 118 -3.49 3.15 5.64
N LEU A 119 -3.11 4.09 6.49
CA LEU A 119 -3.33 4.00 7.94
C LEU A 119 -4.81 3.91 8.29
N ALA A 120 -5.69 4.64 7.58
CA ALA A 120 -7.14 4.59 7.79
C ALA A 120 -7.73 3.16 7.66
N LEU A 121 -7.10 2.27 6.89
CA LEU A 121 -7.52 0.86 6.75
C LEU A 121 -7.33 0.05 8.04
N PHE A 122 -6.51 0.55 8.97
CA PHE A 122 -6.14 -0.11 10.22
C PHE A 122 -6.65 0.65 11.44
N TRP A 123 -7.71 1.45 11.28
CA TRP A 123 -8.38 2.05 12.44
C TRP A 123 -9.00 0.95 13.32
N PRO A 124 -8.89 1.02 14.67
CA PRO A 124 -8.31 2.10 15.48
C PRO A 124 -6.81 1.96 15.79
N ASP A 125 -6.16 0.89 15.36
CA ASP A 125 -4.74 0.61 15.69
C ASP A 125 -3.79 1.71 15.20
N SER A 126 -4.14 2.43 14.14
CA SER A 126 -3.37 3.56 13.62
C SER A 126 -3.70 4.92 14.27
N ALA A 127 -4.61 4.97 15.25
CA ALA A 127 -5.17 6.24 15.75
C ALA A 127 -4.11 7.21 16.24
N ALA A 128 -3.11 6.74 17.00
CA ALA A 128 -2.03 7.59 17.51
C ALA A 128 -1.22 8.28 16.39
N ALA A 129 -0.98 7.58 15.27
CA ALA A 129 -0.28 8.17 14.13
C ALA A 129 -1.13 9.23 13.43
N VAL A 130 -2.43 8.98 13.28
CA VAL A 130 -3.40 9.92 12.71
C VAL A 130 -3.54 11.16 13.61
N GLU A 131 -3.65 10.98 14.93
CA GLU A 131 -3.69 12.07 15.91
C GLU A 131 -2.47 12.97 15.81
N HIS A 132 -1.28 12.37 15.70
CA HIS A 132 -0.06 13.13 15.53
C HIS A 132 -0.10 13.97 14.24
N ALA A 133 -0.50 13.38 13.10
CA ALA A 133 -0.63 14.13 11.85
C ALA A 133 -1.69 15.24 11.92
N ALA A 134 -2.80 15.02 12.62
CA ALA A 134 -3.84 16.04 12.83
C ALA A 134 -3.36 17.23 13.68
N GLN A 135 -2.42 17.00 14.60
CA GLN A 135 -1.88 18.04 15.48
C GLN A 135 -0.70 18.78 14.84
N SER A 136 0.31 18.04 14.36
CA SER A 136 1.59 18.58 13.91
C SER A 136 1.85 18.47 12.41
N GLY A 137 0.91 17.87 11.64
CA GLY A 137 1.01 17.81 10.19
C GLY A 137 0.89 19.18 9.52
N GLN A 138 1.04 19.20 8.20
CA GLN A 138 0.96 20.41 7.38
C GLN A 138 0.06 20.18 6.18
N GLY A 139 -0.51 21.27 5.64
CA GLY A 139 -1.31 21.25 4.43
C GLY A 139 -2.52 20.31 4.50
N ASP A 140 -2.82 19.67 3.37
CA ASP A 140 -4.00 18.82 3.21
C ASP A 140 -3.95 17.57 4.09
N VAL A 141 -2.76 17.03 4.36
CA VAL A 141 -2.60 15.85 5.22
C VAL A 141 -3.10 16.13 6.64
N LYS A 142 -2.88 17.34 7.17
CA LYS A 142 -3.41 17.73 8.48
C LYS A 142 -4.93 17.76 8.48
N ALA A 143 -5.53 18.39 7.47
CA ALA A 143 -6.98 18.49 7.35
C ALA A 143 -7.64 17.12 7.19
N GLN A 144 -7.05 16.25 6.34
CA GLN A 144 -7.52 14.87 6.16
C GLN A 144 -7.42 14.06 7.45
N ALA A 145 -6.33 14.21 8.22
CA ALA A 145 -6.16 13.50 9.48
C ALA A 145 -7.18 13.96 10.53
N GLN A 146 -7.48 15.26 10.60
CA GLN A 146 -8.52 15.79 11.48
C GLN A 146 -9.90 15.23 11.15
N ASP A 147 -10.28 15.24 9.87
CA ASP A 147 -11.55 14.69 9.40
C ASP A 147 -11.65 13.17 9.68
N LEU A 148 -10.55 12.43 9.53
CA LEU A 148 -10.53 11.00 9.87
C LEU A 148 -10.78 10.75 11.37
N LEU A 149 -10.21 11.56 12.26
CA LEU A 149 -10.44 11.46 13.71
C LEU A 149 -11.89 11.79 14.09
N GLU A 150 -12.47 12.80 13.45
CA GLU A 150 -13.87 13.17 13.68
C GLU A 150 -14.80 12.02 13.28
N ARG A 151 -14.55 11.40 12.12
CA ARG A 151 -15.28 10.20 11.68
C ARG A 151 -15.10 9.02 12.63
N GLY A 152 -13.87 8.78 13.10
CA GLY A 152 -13.58 7.71 14.08
C GLY A 152 -14.36 7.89 15.38
N ARG A 153 -14.35 9.10 15.97
CA ARG A 153 -15.10 9.40 17.20
C ARG A 153 -16.61 9.26 17.03
N GLN A 154 -17.15 9.55 15.84
CA GLN A 154 -18.58 9.36 15.57
C GLN A 154 -18.96 7.88 15.45
N ALA A 155 -18.04 7.02 15.00
CA ALA A 155 -18.26 5.58 14.93
C ALA A 155 -18.25 4.92 16.32
N ASP A 156 -17.39 5.38 17.24
CA ASP A 156 -17.28 4.82 18.60
C ASP A 156 -18.45 5.21 19.53
N ASN A 157 -19.23 6.23 19.16
CA ASN A 157 -20.37 6.73 19.94
C ASN A 157 -21.73 6.13 19.50
N LYS A 158 -21.75 5.18 18.58
CA LYS A 158 -22.95 4.46 18.09
C LYS A 158 -22.99 3.05 18.64
#